data_AF-A0A0N4TD61-F1
#
_entry.id   AF-A0A0N4TD61-F1
#
_cell.length_a   1.000
_cell.length_b   1.000
_cell.length_c   1.000
_cell.angle_alpha   90.00
_cell.angle_beta   90.00
_cell.angle_gamma   90.00
#
_symmetry.space_group_name_H-M   'P 1'
#
loop_
_entity.id
_entity.type
_entity.pdbx_description
1 polymer ?
#
loop_
_entity_poly.entity_id
_entity_poly.type
_entity_poly.pdbx_seq_one_letter_code
_entity_poly.pdbx_strand_id
1 'polypeptide(L)'
;VVICSFETLRQEVYFVEARPRLDSLRYGKRHRIAPTPLLAIEWWRVCIDEAQMVESTSSSVVLMCDGLKAVNRWCITGTPVTNSLQGMLYYG
;
A
#
# COMPACT_ATOMS: atom_id res chain seq x y z
N VAL A 1 -14.97 7.92 2.64
CA VAL A 1 -13.60 8.23 3.14
C VAL A 1 -13.19 7.10 4.05
N VAL A 2 -11.98 6.55 3.88
CA VAL A 2 -11.42 5.48 4.73
C VAL A 2 -10.21 6.04 5.45
N ILE A 3 -10.11 5.77 6.75
CA ILE A 3 -8.99 6.17 7.61
C ILE A 3 -8.50 4.90 8.30
N CYS A 4 -7.19 4.66 8.27
CA CYS A 4 -6.57 3.49 8.88
C CYS A 4 -5.17 3.85 9.40
N SER A 5 -4.65 3.04 10.33
CA SER A 5 -3.29 3.20 10.83
C SER A 5 -2.29 2.43 9.97
N PHE A 6 -1.00 2.79 10.06
CA PHE A 6 0.07 2.03 9.41
C PHE A 6 0.13 0.57 9.86
N GLU A 7 -0.25 0.27 11.10
CA GLU A 7 -0.30 -1.10 11.62
C GLU A 7 -1.38 -1.94 10.91
N THR A 8 -2.56 -1.37 10.70
CA THR A 8 -3.62 -2.02 9.91
C THR A 8 -3.14 -2.24 8.48
N LEU A 9 -2.53 -1.22 7.87
CA LEU A 9 -2.01 -1.32 6.50
C LEU A 9 -0.92 -2.41 6.37
N ARG A 10 -0.07 -2.55 7.39
CA ARG A 10 0.97 -3.60 7.45
C ARG A 10 0.38 -5.00 7.41
N GLN A 11 -0.68 -5.24 8.18
CA GLN A 11 -1.36 -6.53 8.20
C GLN A 11 -2.00 -6.84 6.84
N GLU A 12 -2.39 -5.80 6.09
CA GLU A 12 -3.03 -5.99 4.81
C GLU A 12 -2.12 -6.52 3.69
N VAL A 13 -0.80 -6.30 3.76
CA VAL A 13 0.18 -6.90 2.82
C VAL A 13 0.09 -8.41 2.77
N TYR A 14 -0.16 -9.04 3.90
CA TYR A 14 -0.20 -10.49 3.96
C TYR A 14 -1.37 -11.07 3.14
N PHE A 15 -2.43 -10.29 2.89
CA PHE A 15 -3.50 -10.67 1.95
C PHE A 15 -3.12 -10.46 0.48
N VAL A 16 -2.06 -9.70 0.19
CA VAL A 16 -1.52 -9.44 -1.15
C VAL A 16 -0.46 -10.47 -1.55
N GLU A 17 0.44 -10.83 -0.63
CA GLU A 17 1.50 -11.83 -0.84
C GLU A 17 0.98 -13.27 -0.92
N ALA A 18 -0.27 -13.53 -0.49
CA ALA A 18 -0.92 -14.82 -0.68
C ALA A 18 -1.21 -15.17 -2.15
N ARG A 19 -0.81 -14.31 -3.12
CA ARG A 19 -0.74 -14.65 -4.54
C ARG A 19 0.34 -15.72 -4.75
N PRO A 20 -0.01 -16.97 -5.10
CA PRO A 20 1.01 -17.93 -5.50
C PRO A 20 1.60 -17.42 -6.82
N ARG A 21 2.93 -17.27 -6.84
CA ARG A 21 3.75 -16.80 -7.96
C ARG A 21 3.79 -17.74 -9.17
N LEU A 22 2.77 -18.57 -9.38
CA LEU A 22 2.82 -19.64 -10.37
C LEU A 22 1.54 -19.68 -11.20
N ASP A 23 1.74 -19.40 -12.49
CA ASP A 23 1.01 -19.93 -13.63
C ASP A 23 1.05 -21.48 -13.68
N SER A 24 0.76 -22.16 -12.56
CA SER A 24 0.60 -23.60 -12.53
C SER A 24 -0.85 -23.96 -12.85
N LEU A 25 -1.04 -24.18 -14.15
CA LEU A 25 -2.07 -24.91 -14.91
C LEU A 25 -2.75 -26.13 -14.25
N ARG A 26 -3.15 -26.12 -12.97
CA ARG A 26 -3.90 -27.24 -12.38
C ARG A 26 -5.09 -26.78 -11.55
N TYR A 27 -6.22 -26.74 -12.26
CA TYR A 27 -7.55 -27.17 -11.82
C TYR A 27 -7.64 -27.64 -10.36
N GLY A 28 -8.10 -26.78 -9.47
CA GLY A 28 -8.31 -27.11 -8.07
C GLY A 28 -8.90 -25.91 -7.33
N LYS A 29 -10.23 -25.96 -7.10
CA LYS A 29 -11.05 -25.09 -6.23
C LYS A 29 -10.34 -23.81 -5.76
N ARG A 30 -10.36 -22.78 -6.62
CA ARG A 30 -9.82 -21.44 -6.35
C ARG A 30 -10.57 -20.80 -5.17
N HIS A 31 -10.09 -20.99 -3.95
CA HIS A 31 -10.33 -19.98 -2.92
C HIS A 31 -9.57 -18.74 -3.36
N ARG A 32 -10.25 -17.86 -4.11
CA ARG A 32 -9.76 -16.52 -4.39
C ARG A 32 -9.71 -15.81 -3.04
N ILE A 33 -8.56 -15.81 -2.37
CA ILE A 33 -8.31 -14.84 -1.32
C ILE A 33 -8.42 -13.50 -2.04
N ALA A 34 -9.50 -12.77 -1.76
CA ALA A 34 -9.72 -11.50 -2.40
C ALA A 34 -8.51 -10.62 -2.07
N PRO A 35 -7.85 -9.99 -3.07
CA PRO A 35 -6.91 -8.93 -2.75
C PRO A 35 -7.65 -7.93 -1.86
N THR A 36 -6.95 -7.36 -0.89
CA THR A 36 -7.53 -6.30 -0.03
C THR A 36 -8.38 -5.34 -0.88
N PRO A 37 -9.58 -4.98 -0.42
CA PRO A 37 -10.45 -4.05 -1.14
C PRO A 37 -9.77 -2.69 -1.37
N LEU A 38 -8.76 -2.32 -0.57
CA LEU A 38 -8.03 -1.07 -0.72
C LEU A 38 -7.27 -0.99 -2.05
N LEU A 39 -6.75 -2.11 -2.57
CA LEU A 39 -6.03 -2.17 -3.84
C LEU A 39 -6.96 -2.32 -5.06
N ALA A 40 -8.22 -2.69 -4.85
CA ALA A 40 -9.21 -2.84 -5.90
C ALA A 40 -9.89 -1.52 -6.29
N ILE A 41 -9.69 -0.47 -5.49
CA ILE A 41 -10.32 0.84 -5.65
C ILE A 41 -9.31 1.84 -6.21
N GLU A 42 -9.75 2.65 -7.17
CA GLU A 42 -9.04 3.86 -7.59
C GLU A 42 -9.47 5.02 -6.71
N TRP A 43 -8.55 5.52 -5.89
CA TRP A 43 -8.83 6.57 -4.93
C TRP A 43 -8.70 7.94 -5.58
N TRP A 44 -9.62 8.85 -5.27
CA TRP A 44 -9.44 10.25 -5.66
C TRP A 44 -8.22 10.87 -4.97
N ARG A 45 -8.01 10.53 -3.70
CA ARG A 45 -6.91 11.04 -2.89
C ARG A 45 -6.43 10.02 -1.87
N VAL A 46 -5.11 9.90 -1.74
CA VAL A 46 -4.43 9.20 -0.65
C VAL A 46 -3.58 10.21 0.11
N CYS A 47 -3.72 10.26 1.42
CA CYS A 47 -2.94 11.11 2.30
C CYS A 47 -2.16 10.24 3.29
N ILE A 48 -0.84 10.40 3.33
CA ILE A 48 0.03 9.79 4.33
C ILE A 48 0.36 10.86 5.36
N ASP A 49 -0.07 10.64 6.59
CA ASP A 49 0.26 11.51 7.72
C ASP A 49 1.58 11.10 8.36
N GLU A 50 2.30 12.07 8.90
CA GLU A 50 3.63 11.92 9.50
C GLU A 50 4.55 11.06 8.63
N ALA A 51 4.72 11.44 7.36
CA ALA A 51 5.37 10.59 6.36
C ALA A 51 6.78 10.09 6.75
N GLN A 52 7.52 10.79 7.61
CA GLN A 52 8.78 10.31 8.20
C GLN A 52 8.62 9.01 9.01
N MET A 53 7.44 8.74 9.56
CA MET A 53 7.12 7.48 10.24
C MET A 53 7.11 6.31 9.25
N VAL A 54 6.83 6.54 7.97
CA VAL A 54 6.89 5.48 6.96
C VAL A 54 8.31 4.93 6.79
N GLU A 55 9.34 5.75 7.05
CA GLU A 55 10.75 5.29 7.01
C GLU A 55 11.13 4.40 8.20
N SER A 56 10.54 4.64 9.36
CA SER A 56 10.70 3.77 10.54
C SER A 56 9.74 2.59 10.54
N THR A 57 8.75 2.61 9.65
CA THR A 57 7.74 1.56 9.50
C THR A 57 8.19 0.49 8.50
N SER A 58 7.84 -0.77 8.75
CA SER A 58 8.23 -1.93 7.95
C SER A 58 8.00 -1.76 6.43
N SER A 59 8.86 -2.36 5.61
CA SER A 59 8.76 -2.41 4.13
C SER A 59 7.36 -2.79 3.61
N SER A 60 6.61 -3.60 4.36
CA SER A 60 5.23 -3.96 4.08
C SER A 60 4.30 -2.74 3.89
N VAL A 61 4.40 -1.72 4.76
CA VAL A 61 3.54 -0.54 4.66
C VAL A 61 3.86 0.26 3.42
N VAL A 62 5.15 0.40 3.09
CA VAL A 62 5.61 1.04 1.85
C VAL A 62 5.03 0.33 0.63
N LEU A 63 5.08 -1.01 0.60
CA LEU A 63 4.54 -1.80 -0.51
C LEU A 63 3.02 -1.64 -0.69
N MET A 64 2.25 -1.52 0.40
CA MET A 64 0.82 -1.23 0.31
C MET A 64 0.55 0.16 -0.20
N CYS A 65 1.23 1.16 0.37
CA CYS A 65 1.09 2.55 -0.05
C CYS A 65 1.42 2.72 -1.53
N ASP A 66 2.44 2.02 -2.03
CA ASP A 66 2.80 1.99 -3.45
C ASP A 66 1.73 1.31 -4.31
N GLY A 67 1.15 0.20 -3.82
CA GLY A 67 0.08 -0.52 -4.50
C GLY A 67 -1.25 0.24 -4.62
N LEU A 68 -1.50 1.25 -3.77
CA LEU A 68 -2.73 2.04 -3.82
C LEU A 68 -2.76 2.90 -5.10
N LYS A 69 -3.81 2.74 -5.90
CA LYS A 69 -4.04 3.59 -7.07
C LYS A 69 -4.74 4.87 -6.65
N ALA A 70 -4.17 6.03 -6.96
CA ALA A 70 -4.77 7.30 -6.59
C ALA A 70 -4.44 8.42 -7.57
N VAL A 71 -5.42 9.31 -7.81
CA VAL A 71 -5.25 10.52 -8.64
C VAL A 71 -4.41 11.58 -7.93
N ASN A 72 -4.62 11.77 -6.62
CA ASN A 72 -3.89 12.74 -5.82
C ASN A 72 -3.18 12.05 -4.66
N ARG A 73 -1.86 12.23 -4.52
CA ARG A 73 -1.05 11.65 -3.44
C ARG A 73 -0.42 12.76 -2.62
N TRP A 74 -0.78 12.87 -1.35
CA TRP A 74 -0.25 13.88 -0.44
C TRP A 74 0.49 13.22 0.72
N CYS A 75 1.69 13.70 1.00
CA CYS A 75 2.44 13.35 2.20
C CYS A 75 2.49 14.57 3.11
N ILE A 76 2.01 14.41 4.33
CA ILE A 76 2.02 15.44 5.37
C ILE A 76 3.14 15.07 6.34
N THR A 77 4.03 16.00 6.63
CA THR A 77 5.14 15.78 7.56
C THR A 77 5.44 17.06 8.32
N GLY A 78 5.59 16.96 9.64
CA GLY A 78 6.09 18.07 10.47
C GLY A 78 7.61 18.26 10.39
N THR A 79 8.33 17.30 9.81
CA THR A 79 9.79 17.30 9.67
C THR A 79 10.16 17.19 8.19
N PRO A 80 10.29 18.31 7.47
CA PRO A 80 10.70 18.27 6.08
C PRO A 80 12.18 17.86 6.03
N VAL A 81 12.45 16.58 5.74
CA VAL A 81 13.64 16.00 5.11
C VAL A 81 13.58 14.50 5.34
N THR A 82 13.47 13.73 4.25
CA THR A 82 14.25 12.52 3.98
C THR A 82 14.05 12.06 2.53
N ASN A 83 15.14 11.65 1.88
CA ASN A 83 15.25 11.40 0.43
C ASN A 83 14.41 10.23 -0.11
N SER A 84 13.74 9.44 0.74
CA SER A 84 13.06 8.20 0.33
C SER A 84 11.60 8.38 -0.12
N LEU A 85 10.86 9.31 0.51
CA LEU A 85 9.46 9.62 0.19
C LEU A 85 9.31 10.28 -1.19
N GLN A 86 10.40 10.87 -1.68
CA GLN A 86 10.44 11.51 -2.98
C GLN A 86 10.14 10.53 -4.12
N GLY A 87 10.49 9.25 -3.98
CA GLY A 87 10.11 8.22 -4.95
C GLY A 87 8.59 8.09 -5.10
N MET A 88 7.85 8.03 -3.99
CA MET A 88 6.39 7.82 -4.00
C MET A 88 5.60 9.02 -4.57
N LEU A 89 6.15 10.23 -4.44
CA LEU A 89 5.53 11.46 -4.96
C LEU A 89 5.87 11.72 -6.44
N TYR A 90 7.01 11.23 -6.93
CA TYR A 90 7.47 11.48 -8.32
C TYR A 90 6.92 10.48 -9.35
N TYR A 91 6.50 9.28 -8.96
CA TYR A 91 5.95 8.26 -9.87
C TYR A 91 4.42 8.30 -10.00
N GLY A 92 3.76 9.36 -9.52
CA GLY A 92 2.33 9.61 -9.67
C GLY A 92 1.97 10.21 -11.02
#